data_AF-A0A7C4MAI3-F1
#
_entry.id   AF-A0A7C4MAI3-F1
#
_cell.length_a   1.000
_cell.length_b   1.000
_cell.length_c   1.000
_cell.angle_alpha   90.00
_cell.angle_beta   90.00
_cell.angle_gamma   90.00
#
_symmetry.space_group_name_H-M   'P 1'
#
loop_
_entity.id
_entity.type
_entity.pdbx_description
1 polymer ?
#
loop_
_entity_poly.entity_id
_entity_poly.type
_entity_poly.pdbx_seq_one_letter_code
_entity_poly.pdbx_strand_id
1 'polypeptide(L)'
;MKILHIWNTAGVASVIAKYMDRILGTRSLVVHRRAFDRYGVTTYGELWDCGAKVFALRCLLLARKFDLVHVHSFDKLVPYLKLLYPSKPIVLHYHGTDIRGKWLQKQKYWSKADAILYSTSDLFDDDTPENAICMPNPVDTDLFHPLSESKRRPNSALAFNYHLDVNKVLSYTQKYELSLDILERDIPYKEMPKKLNEYEYYIDQTELPSLSKTALEALACGCKVITWKGKIIKELPLQNRPENVVEQIYNIYQKLNRGKIRWR
;
A
#
# COMPACT_ATOMS: atom_id res chain seq x y z
N MET A 1 -20.09 4.30 8.12
CA MET A 1 -19.33 3.20 8.75
C MET A 1 -18.07 3.76 9.39
N LYS A 2 -17.73 3.36 10.62
CA LYS A 2 -16.48 3.70 11.30
C LYS A 2 -15.45 2.60 11.09
N ILE A 3 -14.28 2.92 10.54
CA ILE A 3 -13.25 1.93 10.19
C ILE A 3 -11.95 2.23 10.94
N LEU A 4 -11.41 1.23 11.63
CA LEU A 4 -10.08 1.32 12.25
C LEU A 4 -9.06 0.65 11.34
N HIS A 5 -8.13 1.41 10.79
CA HIS A 5 -6.96 0.90 10.10
C HIS A 5 -5.79 0.76 11.08
N ILE A 6 -5.22 -0.43 11.17
CA ILE A 6 -4.09 -0.73 12.06
C ILE A 6 -2.86 -0.97 11.20
N TRP A 7 -1.81 -0.21 11.48
CA TRP A 7 -0.57 -0.14 10.70
C TRP A 7 -0.75 0.59 9.36
N ASN A 8 0.37 0.94 8.72
CA ASN A 8 0.35 1.77 7.51
C ASN A 8 1.53 1.44 6.58
N THR A 9 1.55 0.24 6.03
CA THR A 9 2.62 -0.21 5.13
C THR A 9 2.64 0.68 3.87
N ALA A 10 3.77 1.35 3.62
CA ALA A 10 3.98 2.23 2.46
C ALA A 10 2.89 3.31 2.25
N GLY A 11 2.23 3.76 3.33
CA GLY A 11 1.18 4.78 3.26
C GLY A 11 -0.18 4.26 2.78
N VAL A 12 -0.30 2.98 2.43
CA VAL A 12 -1.52 2.42 1.80
C VAL A 12 -2.77 2.60 2.66
N ALA A 13 -2.67 2.42 3.97
CA ALA A 13 -3.80 2.60 4.87
C ALA A 13 -4.26 4.07 4.90
N SER A 14 -3.32 5.02 4.90
CA SER A 14 -3.63 6.46 4.81
C SER A 14 -4.36 6.80 3.51
N VAL A 15 -3.91 6.29 2.37
CA VAL A 15 -4.58 6.56 1.08
C VAL A 15 -5.99 5.97 1.05
N ILE A 16 -6.15 4.71 1.48
CA ILE A 16 -7.48 4.06 1.52
C ILE A 16 -8.42 4.87 2.42
N ALA A 17 -8.01 5.20 3.64
CA ALA A 17 -8.83 5.93 4.61
C ALA A 17 -9.23 7.32 4.09
N LYS A 18 -8.26 8.09 3.58
CA LYS A 18 -8.47 9.44 3.03
C LYS A 18 -9.53 9.44 1.92
N TYR A 19 -9.38 8.56 0.94
CA TYR A 19 -10.27 8.53 -0.23
C TYR A 19 -11.62 7.91 0.10
N MET A 20 -11.66 6.89 0.97
CA MET A 20 -12.92 6.29 1.38
C MET A 20 -13.78 7.26 2.19
N ASP A 21 -13.18 8.01 3.12
CA ASP A 21 -13.90 9.02 3.89
C ASP A 21 -14.43 10.14 3.00
N ARG A 22 -13.61 10.59 2.03
CA ARG A 22 -13.99 11.64 1.08
C ARG A 22 -15.09 11.22 0.10
N ILE A 23 -14.97 10.05 -0.52
CA ILE A 23 -15.83 9.63 -1.64
C ILE A 23 -17.08 8.90 -1.13
N LEU A 24 -16.95 8.11 -0.06
CA LEU A 24 -17.98 7.16 0.38
C LEU A 24 -18.56 7.52 1.77
N GLY A 25 -18.15 8.65 2.35
CA GLY A 25 -18.69 9.16 3.60
C GLY A 25 -18.42 8.26 4.82
N THR A 26 -17.34 7.46 4.78
CA THR A 26 -16.89 6.70 5.95
C THR A 26 -16.22 7.61 6.98
N ARG A 27 -15.91 7.04 8.15
CA ARG A 27 -15.12 7.69 9.19
C ARG A 27 -13.99 6.77 9.61
N SER A 28 -12.79 7.05 9.14
CA SER A 28 -11.64 6.19 9.28
C SER A 28 -10.65 6.75 10.29
N LEU A 29 -9.97 5.87 11.00
CA LEU A 29 -8.80 6.22 11.80
C LEU A 29 -7.68 5.26 11.44
N VAL A 30 -6.56 5.79 10.96
CA VAL A 30 -5.33 5.02 10.75
C VAL A 30 -4.43 5.23 11.94
N VAL A 31 -3.93 4.15 12.54
CA VAL A 31 -2.97 4.22 13.64
C VAL A 31 -1.69 3.47 13.26
N HIS A 32 -0.55 4.12 13.45
CA HIS A 32 0.76 3.55 13.17
C HIS A 32 1.79 3.96 14.23
N ARG A 33 2.91 3.25 14.30
CA ARG A 33 3.97 3.56 15.28
C ARG A 33 4.94 4.57 14.66
N ARG A 34 5.20 5.66 15.37
CA ARG A 34 6.13 6.72 14.93
C ARG A 34 7.50 6.17 14.52
N ALA A 35 8.03 5.23 15.30
CA ALA A 35 9.32 4.61 15.03
C ALA A 35 9.43 3.86 13.68
N PHE A 36 8.31 3.56 13.03
CA PHE A 36 8.26 2.84 11.75
C PHE A 36 7.89 3.76 10.57
N ASP A 37 7.59 5.04 10.84
CA ASP A 37 7.23 6.01 9.82
C ASP A 37 8.41 6.90 9.42
N ARG A 38 9.54 6.28 9.05
CA ARG A 38 10.80 6.99 8.76
C ARG A 38 10.63 8.12 7.74
N TYR A 39 9.80 7.90 6.72
CA TYR A 39 9.62 8.84 5.61
C TYR A 39 8.37 9.72 5.75
N GLY A 40 7.58 9.58 6.81
CA GLY A 40 6.33 10.32 6.96
C GLY A 40 5.25 9.93 5.96
N VAL A 41 5.10 8.62 5.69
CA VAL A 41 4.05 8.06 4.81
C VAL A 41 2.67 8.09 5.45
N THR A 42 2.56 8.33 6.76
CA THR A 42 1.28 8.51 7.45
C THR A 42 0.75 9.92 7.25
N THR A 43 0.17 10.17 6.07
CA THR A 43 -0.41 11.47 5.68
C THR A 43 -1.85 11.66 6.15
N TYR A 44 -2.52 10.57 6.51
CA TYR A 44 -3.89 10.54 7.03
C TYR A 44 -3.97 9.53 8.18
N GLY A 45 -4.09 10.01 9.41
CA GLY A 45 -4.10 9.20 10.62
C GLY A 45 -3.25 9.74 11.76
N GLU A 46 -2.97 8.88 12.73
CA GLU A 46 -2.19 9.19 13.94
C GLU A 46 -0.92 8.34 14.04
N LEU A 47 0.16 9.02 14.43
CA LEU A 47 1.42 8.37 14.82
C LEU A 47 1.54 8.31 16.33
N TRP A 48 1.59 7.10 16.86
CA TRP A 48 1.79 6.87 18.27
C TRP A 48 3.25 6.60 18.58
N ASP A 49 3.78 7.37 19.51
CA ASP A 49 5.11 7.14 20.06
C ASP A 49 5.02 6.17 21.24
N CYS A 50 5.06 4.88 20.93
CA CYS A 50 4.98 3.83 21.94
C CYS A 50 5.64 2.51 21.50
N GLY A 51 5.94 1.67 22.49
CA GLY A 51 6.42 0.31 22.28
C GLY A 51 5.36 -0.61 21.68
N ALA A 52 5.80 -1.74 21.10
CA ALA A 52 4.91 -2.67 20.39
C ALA A 52 3.76 -3.23 21.25
N LYS A 53 4.03 -3.57 22.52
CA LYS A 53 3.01 -4.10 23.45
C LYS A 53 1.93 -3.05 23.76
N VAL A 54 2.34 -1.82 24.04
CA VAL A 54 1.43 -0.70 24.32
C VAL A 54 0.61 -0.37 23.07
N PHE A 55 1.25 -0.35 21.90
CA PHE A 55 0.55 -0.16 20.62
C PHE A 55 -0.53 -1.22 20.41
N ALA A 56 -0.19 -2.51 20.55
CA ALA A 56 -1.13 -3.60 20.39
C ALA A 56 -2.31 -3.49 21.37
N LEU A 57 -2.05 -3.24 22.66
CA LEU A 57 -3.10 -3.06 23.66
C LEU A 57 -4.02 -1.87 23.33
N ARG A 58 -3.45 -0.72 22.92
CA ARG A 58 -4.25 0.44 22.50
C ARG A 58 -5.13 0.10 21.31
N CYS A 59 -4.59 -0.58 20.29
CA CYS A 59 -5.37 -1.02 19.13
C CYS A 59 -6.53 -1.96 19.52
N LEU A 60 -6.28 -2.96 20.39
CA LEU A 60 -7.31 -3.87 20.88
C LEU A 60 -8.42 -3.13 21.63
N LEU A 61 -8.06 -2.19 22.51
CA LEU A 61 -9.05 -1.40 23.24
C LEU A 61 -9.82 -0.45 22.31
N LEU A 62 -9.15 0.15 21.33
CA LEU A 62 -9.74 1.09 20.40
C LEU A 62 -10.72 0.44 19.43
N ALA A 63 -10.45 -0.80 18.99
CA ALA A 63 -11.26 -1.57 18.06
C ALA A 63 -12.74 -1.70 18.45
N ARG A 64 -13.08 -1.62 19.75
CA ARG A 64 -14.48 -1.64 20.22
C ARG A 64 -15.33 -0.50 19.65
N LYS A 65 -14.72 0.66 19.37
CA LYS A 65 -15.40 1.90 18.96
C LYS A 65 -15.71 1.98 17.45
N PHE A 66 -15.27 0.98 16.69
CA PHE A 66 -15.34 0.96 15.23
C PHE A 66 -16.24 -0.18 14.74
N ASP A 67 -16.86 -0.02 13.58
CA ASP A 67 -17.75 -1.03 13.00
C ASP A 67 -16.94 -2.20 12.42
N LEU A 68 -15.78 -1.88 11.83
CA LEU A 68 -14.85 -2.79 11.15
C LEU A 68 -13.39 -2.44 11.49
N VAL A 69 -12.51 -3.45 11.47
CA VAL A 69 -11.06 -3.28 11.62
C VAL A 69 -10.35 -3.77 10.35
N HIS A 70 -9.48 -2.95 9.78
CA HIS A 70 -8.63 -3.29 8.63
C HIS A 70 -7.16 -3.31 9.08
N VAL A 71 -6.56 -4.48 9.13
CA VAL A 71 -5.19 -4.70 9.59
C VAL A 71 -4.26 -4.78 8.37
N HIS A 72 -3.23 -3.93 8.33
CA HIS A 72 -2.24 -3.91 7.27
C HIS A 72 -0.95 -4.57 7.75
N SER A 73 -0.55 -5.72 7.22
CA SER A 73 0.67 -6.48 7.56
C SER A 73 0.84 -6.93 9.04
N PHE A 74 0.20 -6.29 10.02
CA PHE A 74 0.32 -6.56 11.46
C PHE A 74 -0.59 -7.71 11.92
N ASP A 75 -0.50 -8.81 11.18
CA ASP A 75 -1.31 -10.03 11.26
C ASP A 75 -1.39 -10.67 12.65
N LYS A 76 -0.31 -10.58 13.44
CA LYS A 76 -0.25 -11.12 14.81
C LYS A 76 -1.35 -10.59 15.73
N LEU A 77 -1.92 -9.42 15.42
CA LEU A 77 -3.00 -8.83 16.20
C LEU A 77 -4.37 -9.48 15.94
N VAL A 78 -4.56 -10.11 14.78
CA VAL A 78 -5.85 -10.62 14.32
C VAL A 78 -6.44 -11.67 15.27
N PRO A 79 -5.70 -12.70 15.75
CA PRO A 79 -6.26 -13.66 16.71
C PRO A 79 -6.74 -13.01 18.00
N TYR A 80 -6.04 -11.99 18.51
CA TYR A 80 -6.44 -11.29 19.73
C TYR A 80 -7.68 -10.41 19.51
N LEU A 81 -7.79 -9.76 18.34
CA LEU A 81 -9.01 -9.03 17.97
C LEU A 81 -10.21 -9.97 17.88
N LYS A 82 -10.05 -11.17 17.30
CA LYS A 82 -11.12 -12.18 17.26
C LYS A 82 -11.43 -12.79 18.62
N LEU A 83 -10.44 -12.93 19.50
CA LEU A 83 -10.68 -13.40 20.86
C LEU A 83 -11.53 -12.39 21.66
N LEU A 84 -11.21 -11.10 21.58
CA LEU A 84 -11.91 -10.05 22.33
C LEU A 84 -13.24 -9.63 21.69
N TYR A 85 -13.32 -9.68 20.35
CA TYR A 85 -14.51 -9.29 19.60
C TYR A 85 -14.82 -10.33 18.52
N PRO A 86 -15.35 -11.52 18.88
CA PRO A 86 -15.55 -12.63 17.94
C PRO A 86 -16.38 -12.27 16.70
N SER A 87 -17.37 -11.39 16.86
CA SER A 87 -18.24 -10.91 15.79
C SER A 87 -17.74 -9.66 15.06
N LYS A 88 -16.56 -9.12 15.39
CA LYS A 88 -16.01 -7.94 14.69
C LYS A 88 -15.53 -8.34 13.30
N PRO A 89 -15.95 -7.64 12.22
CA PRO A 89 -15.39 -7.79 10.89
C PRO A 89 -13.93 -7.33 10.90
N ILE A 90 -13.06 -8.23 10.47
CA ILE A 90 -11.63 -7.99 10.36
C ILE A 90 -11.21 -8.30 8.93
N VAL A 91 -10.70 -7.28 8.26
CA VAL A 91 -10.01 -7.43 6.97
C VAL A 91 -8.52 -7.43 7.25
N LEU A 92 -7.80 -8.42 6.73
CA LEU A 92 -6.34 -8.50 6.82
C LEU A 92 -5.73 -8.30 5.43
N HIS A 93 -4.82 -7.36 5.29
CA HIS A 93 -4.24 -6.96 4.02
C HIS A 93 -2.72 -7.03 4.07
N TYR A 94 -2.14 -7.86 3.19
CA TYR A 94 -0.70 -8.04 3.04
C TYR A 94 -0.15 -7.26 1.84
N HIS A 95 1.09 -6.77 1.93
CA HIS A 95 1.63 -5.78 0.98
C HIS A 95 2.96 -6.15 0.30
N GLY A 96 3.61 -7.25 0.70
CA GLY A 96 4.96 -7.56 0.24
C GLY A 96 5.64 -8.72 0.99
N THR A 97 6.84 -8.46 1.50
CA THR A 97 7.69 -9.44 2.21
C THR A 97 7.09 -9.94 3.54
N ASP A 98 6.04 -9.28 4.02
CA ASP A 98 5.23 -9.73 5.12
C ASP A 98 4.50 -11.04 4.80
N ILE A 99 4.15 -11.35 3.54
CA ILE A 99 3.47 -12.61 3.18
C ILE A 99 4.17 -13.43 2.11
N ARG A 100 5.03 -12.84 1.26
CA ARG A 100 5.69 -13.54 0.15
C ARG A 100 6.38 -14.84 0.61
N GLY A 101 5.94 -15.98 0.07
CA GLY A 101 6.45 -17.31 0.41
C GLY A 101 6.18 -17.76 1.85
N LYS A 102 5.18 -17.17 2.52
CA LYS A 102 4.89 -17.39 3.96
C LYS A 102 3.42 -17.66 4.25
N TRP A 103 2.60 -17.95 3.24
CA TRP A 103 1.17 -18.17 3.44
C TRP A 103 0.87 -19.30 4.42
N LEU A 104 1.49 -20.47 4.25
CA LEU A 104 1.33 -21.60 5.17
C LEU A 104 1.80 -21.23 6.60
N GLN A 105 2.96 -20.59 6.72
CA GLN A 105 3.52 -20.17 8.02
C GLN A 105 2.63 -19.17 8.77
N LYS A 106 1.89 -18.34 8.02
CA LYS A 106 1.00 -17.29 8.53
C LYS A 106 -0.46 -17.72 8.65
N GLN A 107 -0.78 -18.98 8.37
CA GLN A 107 -2.14 -19.52 8.44
C GLN A 107 -2.82 -19.27 9.78
N LYS A 108 -2.10 -19.43 10.89
CA LYS A 108 -2.62 -19.14 12.24
C LYS A 108 -3.13 -17.72 12.44
N TYR A 109 -2.73 -16.76 11.59
CA TYR A 109 -3.18 -15.37 11.64
C TYR A 109 -4.28 -15.11 10.62
N TRP A 110 -4.04 -15.38 9.33
CA TRP A 110 -4.99 -15.02 8.28
C TRP A 110 -6.27 -15.84 8.34
N SER A 111 -6.24 -17.09 8.82
CA SER A 111 -7.44 -17.95 8.94
C SER A 111 -8.48 -17.42 9.94
N LYS A 112 -8.11 -16.41 10.74
CA LYS A 112 -9.00 -15.74 11.70
C LYS A 112 -9.61 -14.45 11.14
N ALA A 113 -9.16 -13.95 10.00
CA ALA A 113 -9.74 -12.78 9.35
C ALA A 113 -11.03 -13.17 8.59
N ASP A 114 -11.95 -12.21 8.43
CA ASP A 114 -13.19 -12.43 7.66
C ASP A 114 -13.00 -12.14 6.16
N ALA A 115 -11.97 -11.35 5.81
CA ALA A 115 -11.50 -11.18 4.45
C ALA A 115 -9.97 -11.03 4.44
N ILE A 116 -9.35 -11.56 3.40
CA ILE A 116 -7.89 -11.61 3.23
C ILE A 116 -7.56 -10.94 1.90
N LEU A 117 -6.72 -9.90 1.94
CA LEU A 117 -6.31 -9.13 0.78
C LEU A 117 -4.79 -9.23 0.60
N TYR A 118 -4.32 -9.17 -0.64
CA TYR A 118 -2.89 -9.09 -0.96
C TYR A 118 -2.64 -8.15 -2.14
N SER A 119 -1.54 -7.39 -2.11
CA SER A 119 -1.43 -6.20 -2.96
C SER A 119 -0.95 -6.39 -4.40
N THR A 120 -0.26 -7.49 -4.69
CA THR A 120 0.37 -7.72 -5.98
C THR A 120 0.33 -9.21 -6.33
N SER A 121 0.25 -9.52 -7.63
CA SER A 121 0.14 -10.90 -8.11
C SER A 121 1.34 -11.78 -7.75
N ASP A 122 2.53 -11.19 -7.55
CA ASP A 122 3.73 -11.92 -7.14
C ASP A 122 3.65 -12.48 -5.70
N LEU A 123 2.64 -12.06 -4.93
CA LEU A 123 2.39 -12.61 -3.59
C LEU A 123 1.57 -13.89 -3.64
N PHE A 124 0.92 -14.21 -4.77
CA PHE A 124 0.16 -15.44 -4.93
C PHE A 124 1.11 -16.61 -5.15
N ASP A 125 0.91 -17.69 -4.40
CA ASP A 125 1.60 -18.98 -4.51
C ASP A 125 0.63 -20.12 -4.15
N ASP A 126 1.11 -21.37 -4.20
CA ASP A 126 0.30 -22.58 -3.98
C ASP A 126 -0.30 -22.66 -2.56
N ASP A 127 0.26 -21.93 -1.59
CA ASP A 127 -0.22 -21.88 -0.21
C ASP A 127 -1.23 -20.75 0.03
N THR A 128 -1.48 -19.91 -0.98
CA THR A 128 -2.43 -18.79 -0.89
C THR A 128 -3.85 -19.32 -0.74
N PRO A 129 -4.61 -18.90 0.28
CA PRO A 129 -5.96 -19.42 0.48
C PRO A 129 -6.90 -18.96 -0.63
N GLU A 130 -7.79 -19.86 -1.06
CA GLU A 130 -8.71 -19.63 -2.21
C GLU A 130 -9.58 -18.38 -2.06
N ASN A 131 -9.90 -17.98 -0.83
CA ASN A 131 -10.71 -16.81 -0.54
C ASN A 131 -9.90 -15.51 -0.40
N ALA A 132 -8.57 -15.53 -0.63
CA ALA A 132 -7.77 -14.32 -0.69
C ALA A 132 -8.04 -13.54 -1.97
N ILE A 133 -8.09 -12.21 -1.86
CA ILE A 133 -8.44 -11.31 -2.95
C ILE A 133 -7.23 -10.43 -3.28
N CYS A 134 -6.82 -10.43 -4.55
CA CYS A 134 -5.82 -9.48 -5.02
C CYS A 134 -6.41 -8.06 -4.98
N MET A 135 -5.81 -7.16 -4.20
CA MET A 135 -6.26 -5.78 -4.01
C MET A 135 -5.12 -4.80 -4.29
N PRO A 136 -5.08 -4.14 -5.46
CA PRO A 136 -3.96 -3.28 -5.83
C PRO A 136 -3.73 -2.13 -4.84
N ASN A 137 -2.46 -1.78 -4.61
CA ASN A 137 -2.12 -0.63 -3.79
C ASN A 137 -2.59 0.67 -4.48
N PRO A 138 -3.35 1.54 -3.78
CA PRO A 138 -3.78 2.82 -4.33
C PRO A 138 -2.64 3.84 -4.33
N VAL A 139 -2.70 4.79 -5.24
CA VAL A 139 -1.83 5.99 -5.26
C VAL A 139 -2.60 7.20 -4.77
N ASP A 140 -2.02 8.02 -3.89
CA ASP A 140 -2.61 9.31 -3.50
C ASP A 140 -2.44 10.29 -4.67
N THR A 141 -3.42 10.33 -5.58
CA THR A 141 -3.40 11.20 -6.76
C THR A 141 -3.55 12.69 -6.44
N ASP A 142 -3.95 13.05 -5.21
CA ASP A 142 -3.88 14.46 -4.79
C ASP A 142 -2.43 14.86 -4.47
N LEU A 143 -1.62 13.93 -3.94
CA LEU A 143 -0.22 14.18 -3.60
C LEU A 143 0.70 13.95 -4.81
N PHE A 144 0.49 12.87 -5.55
CA PHE A 144 1.28 12.47 -6.71
C PHE A 144 0.53 12.80 -7.99
N HIS A 145 0.91 13.91 -8.60
CA HIS A 145 0.37 14.38 -9.88
C HIS A 145 1.44 15.15 -10.65
N PRO A 146 1.26 15.39 -11.95
CA PRO A 146 2.15 16.26 -12.71
C PRO A 146 2.14 17.68 -12.15
N LEU A 147 3.32 18.20 -11.81
CA LEU A 147 3.47 19.57 -11.31
C LEU A 147 3.68 20.53 -12.49
N SER A 148 2.78 21.48 -12.69
CA SER A 148 2.79 22.44 -13.82
C SER A 148 4.06 23.28 -13.90
N GLU A 149 4.68 23.59 -12.76
CA GLU A 149 5.90 24.40 -12.66
C GLU A 149 7.18 23.59 -12.90
N SER A 150 7.11 22.25 -12.92
CA SER A 150 8.27 21.39 -13.05
C SER A 150 8.65 21.17 -14.51
N LYS A 151 9.81 21.67 -14.93
CA LYS A 151 10.43 21.28 -16.20
C LYS A 151 11.18 19.97 -16.02
N ARG A 152 10.64 18.87 -16.55
CA ARG A 152 11.34 17.58 -16.60
C ARG A 152 12.62 17.71 -17.42
N ARG A 153 13.70 17.12 -16.93
CA ARG A 153 14.94 16.99 -17.69
C ARG A 153 14.74 15.98 -18.82
N PRO A 154 14.89 16.36 -20.11
CA PRO A 154 14.71 15.42 -21.22
C PRO A 154 15.68 14.24 -21.13
N ASN A 155 15.22 13.05 -21.53
CA ASN A 155 16.01 11.81 -21.55
C ASN A 155 16.70 11.51 -20.20
N SER A 156 16.08 11.89 -19.09
CA SER A 156 16.57 11.61 -17.74
C SER A 156 15.78 10.49 -17.08
N ALA A 157 16.49 9.62 -16.38
CA ALA A 157 15.94 8.52 -15.62
C ALA A 157 16.38 8.60 -14.16
N LEU A 158 15.42 8.41 -13.26
CA LEU A 158 15.68 8.19 -11.83
C LEU A 158 15.50 6.70 -11.50
N ALA A 159 16.43 6.13 -10.74
CA ALA A 159 16.22 4.87 -10.03
C ALA A 159 16.54 5.06 -8.54
N PHE A 160 15.85 4.31 -7.67
CA PHE A 160 16.29 4.18 -6.28
C PHE A 160 17.08 2.90 -6.09
N ASN A 161 18.12 2.93 -5.26
CA ASN A 161 18.94 1.78 -4.90
C ASN A 161 18.17 0.82 -3.98
N TYR A 162 17.20 0.10 -4.53
CA TYR A 162 16.32 -0.81 -3.80
C TYR A 162 15.85 -1.93 -4.73
N HIS A 163 16.28 -3.18 -4.47
CA HIS A 163 16.06 -4.34 -5.35
C HIS A 163 16.46 -4.08 -6.81
N LEU A 164 17.63 -3.45 -6.97
CA LEU A 164 18.14 -2.94 -8.23
C LEU A 164 19.38 -3.73 -8.68
N ASP A 165 19.27 -4.35 -9.85
CA ASP A 165 20.37 -4.96 -10.59
C ASP A 165 20.94 -3.90 -11.53
N VAL A 166 22.08 -3.33 -11.12
CA VAL A 166 22.74 -2.23 -11.83
C VAL A 166 23.03 -2.58 -13.30
N ASN A 167 23.39 -3.83 -13.61
CA ASN A 167 23.68 -4.22 -14.99
C ASN A 167 22.42 -4.17 -15.86
N LYS A 168 21.28 -4.62 -15.35
CA LYS A 168 20.00 -4.49 -16.05
C LYS A 168 19.62 -3.04 -16.25
N VAL A 169 19.75 -2.22 -15.21
CA VAL A 169 19.45 -0.78 -15.31
C VAL A 169 20.31 -0.11 -16.39
N LEU A 170 21.62 -0.36 -16.41
CA LEU A 170 22.53 0.17 -17.43
C LEU A 170 22.14 -0.29 -18.83
N SER A 171 21.72 -1.55 -18.98
CA SER A 171 21.23 -2.06 -20.27
C SER A 171 19.95 -1.33 -20.73
N TYR A 172 19.05 -0.98 -19.81
CA TYR A 172 17.83 -0.23 -20.12
C TYR A 172 18.15 1.20 -20.50
N THR A 173 19.07 1.86 -19.80
CA THR A 173 19.46 3.24 -20.10
C THR A 173 20.18 3.34 -21.43
N GLN A 174 21.04 2.36 -21.76
CA GLN A 174 21.66 2.29 -23.08
C GLN A 174 20.61 2.09 -24.18
N LYS A 175 19.67 1.15 -24.00
CA LYS A 175 18.60 0.86 -24.97
C LYS A 175 17.73 2.07 -25.27
N TYR A 176 17.48 2.91 -24.28
CA TYR A 176 16.59 4.07 -24.39
C TYR A 176 17.32 5.41 -24.44
N GLU A 177 18.66 5.40 -24.55
CA GLU A 177 19.51 6.59 -24.63
C GLU A 177 19.28 7.59 -23.47
N LEU A 178 19.20 7.07 -22.24
CA LEU A 178 18.87 7.83 -21.05
C LEU A 178 20.09 8.16 -20.20
N SER A 179 20.11 9.38 -19.65
CA SER A 179 20.96 9.76 -18.52
C SER A 179 20.36 9.23 -17.21
N LEU A 180 21.19 8.64 -16.35
CA LEU A 180 20.73 7.94 -15.14
C LEU A 180 21.25 8.60 -13.87
N ASP A 181 20.32 8.90 -12.96
CA ASP A 181 20.63 9.17 -11.56
C ASP A 181 20.13 7.99 -10.70
N ILE A 182 21.02 7.35 -9.94
CA ILE A 182 20.67 6.36 -8.91
C ILE A 182 20.80 7.03 -7.54
N LEU A 183 19.72 7.04 -6.77
CA LEU A 183 19.68 7.66 -5.44
C LEU A 183 19.31 6.65 -4.35
N GLU A 184 19.70 6.96 -3.12
CA GLU A 184 19.11 6.31 -1.95
C GLU A 184 17.70 6.84 -1.69
N ARG A 185 16.80 6.00 -1.15
CA ARG A 185 15.41 6.37 -0.86
C ARG A 185 15.31 7.15 0.46
N ASP A 186 16.06 8.25 0.60
CA ASP A 186 16.06 9.11 1.80
C ASP A 186 15.39 10.47 1.55
N ILE A 187 14.13 10.41 1.11
CA ILE A 187 13.34 11.60 0.73
C ILE A 187 12.03 11.59 1.54
N PRO A 188 11.68 12.67 2.25
CA PRO A 188 10.38 12.78 2.91
C PRO A 188 9.25 12.50 1.93
N TYR A 189 8.24 11.73 2.35
CA TYR A 189 7.18 11.25 1.45
C TYR A 189 6.45 12.38 0.73
N LYS A 190 6.22 13.50 1.42
CA LYS A 190 5.59 14.70 0.84
C LYS A 190 6.44 15.42 -0.22
N GLU A 191 7.75 15.23 -0.20
CA GLU A 191 8.68 15.82 -1.18
C GLU A 191 8.95 14.89 -2.38
N MET A 192 8.52 13.63 -2.30
CA MET A 192 8.67 12.67 -3.39
C MET A 192 8.05 13.12 -4.72
N PRO A 193 6.82 13.69 -4.76
CA PRO A 193 6.25 14.16 -6.02
C PRO A 193 7.15 15.19 -6.70
N LYS A 194 7.72 16.14 -5.94
CA LYS A 194 8.65 17.13 -6.47
C LYS A 194 9.86 16.45 -7.11
N LYS A 195 10.47 15.49 -6.41
CA LYS A 195 11.63 14.77 -6.94
C LYS A 195 11.30 13.97 -8.20
N LEU A 196 10.20 13.24 -8.20
CA LEU A 196 9.78 12.44 -9.36
C LEU A 196 9.49 13.32 -10.58
N ASN A 197 8.90 14.50 -10.37
CA ASN A 197 8.60 15.46 -11.43
C ASN A 197 9.84 16.14 -12.06
N GLU A 198 11.05 15.95 -11.53
CA GLU A 198 12.30 16.43 -12.15
C GLU A 198 12.75 15.57 -13.36
N TYR A 199 12.23 14.34 -13.45
CA TYR A 199 12.69 13.33 -14.41
C TYR A 199 11.63 12.99 -15.45
N GLU A 200 12.07 12.57 -16.63
CA GLU A 200 11.16 12.06 -17.66
C GLU A 200 10.83 10.57 -17.46
N TYR A 201 11.82 9.80 -17.02
CA TYR A 201 11.72 8.36 -16.79
C TYR A 201 11.97 8.03 -15.31
N TYR A 202 11.32 6.96 -14.86
CA TYR A 202 11.65 6.27 -13.63
C TYR A 202 11.94 4.80 -13.93
N ILE A 203 13.06 4.27 -13.47
CA ILE A 203 13.40 2.86 -13.60
C ILE A 203 13.01 2.18 -12.30
N ASP A 204 12.08 1.23 -12.40
CA ASP A 204 11.60 0.48 -11.25
C ASP A 204 12.62 -0.56 -10.78
N GLN A 205 12.36 -1.19 -9.63
CA GLN A 205 13.08 -2.38 -9.20
C GLN A 205 13.14 -3.44 -10.31
N THR A 206 14.20 -4.24 -10.30
CA THR A 206 14.50 -5.20 -11.38
C THR A 206 14.37 -6.66 -10.97
N GLU A 207 14.13 -6.93 -9.69
CA GLU A 207 14.09 -8.28 -9.13
C GLU A 207 12.67 -8.85 -9.06
N LEU A 208 11.70 -8.06 -8.60
CA LEU A 208 10.34 -8.55 -8.36
C LEU A 208 9.44 -8.33 -9.59
N PRO A 209 8.57 -9.31 -9.93
CA PRO A 209 7.75 -9.25 -11.13
C PRO A 209 6.45 -8.44 -10.94
N SER A 210 6.54 -7.28 -10.30
CA SER A 210 5.43 -6.36 -10.08
C SER A 210 5.91 -4.91 -9.97
N LEU A 211 5.02 -3.97 -10.32
CA LEU A 211 5.31 -2.55 -10.16
C LEU A 211 5.43 -2.21 -8.67
N SER A 212 6.51 -1.53 -8.29
CA SER A 212 6.65 -1.03 -6.93
C SER A 212 5.65 0.10 -6.66
N LYS A 213 5.44 0.40 -5.38
CA LYS A 213 4.64 1.56 -4.96
C LYS A 213 5.19 2.86 -5.54
N THR A 214 6.52 3.01 -5.56
CA THR A 214 7.20 4.19 -6.10
C THR A 214 7.03 4.30 -7.62
N ALA A 215 7.04 3.17 -8.36
CA ALA A 215 6.74 3.20 -9.79
C ALA A 215 5.32 3.67 -10.08
N LEU A 216 4.33 3.21 -9.31
CA LEU A 216 2.95 3.68 -9.44
C LEU A 216 2.84 5.19 -9.12
N GLU A 217 3.54 5.65 -8.09
CA GLU A 217 3.65 7.08 -7.75
C GLU A 217 4.33 7.91 -8.85
N ALA A 218 5.36 7.38 -9.49
CA ALA A 218 6.05 8.00 -10.63
C ALA A 218 5.13 8.12 -11.85
N LEU A 219 4.36 7.07 -12.16
CA LEU A 219 3.34 7.10 -13.22
C LEU A 219 2.28 8.16 -12.92
N ALA A 220 1.80 8.25 -11.67
CA ALA A 220 0.84 9.28 -11.26
C ALA A 220 1.42 10.69 -11.39
N CYS A 221 2.72 10.85 -11.12
CA CYS A 221 3.42 12.10 -11.37
C CYS A 221 3.60 12.41 -12.86
N GLY A 222 3.39 11.46 -13.78
CA GLY A 222 3.57 11.63 -15.22
C GLY A 222 4.94 11.19 -15.76
N CYS A 223 5.74 10.48 -14.96
CA CYS A 223 6.96 9.82 -15.46
C CYS A 223 6.60 8.63 -16.36
N LYS A 224 7.44 8.35 -17.35
CA LYS A 224 7.44 7.05 -18.04
C LYS A 224 8.17 6.05 -17.16
N VAL A 225 7.57 4.90 -16.84
CA VAL A 225 8.21 3.88 -16.00
C VAL A 225 8.79 2.76 -16.85
N ILE A 226 10.06 2.44 -16.63
CA ILE A 226 10.71 1.24 -17.16
C ILE A 226 10.59 0.13 -16.11
N THR A 227 9.91 -0.96 -16.46
CA THR A 227 9.66 -2.09 -15.55
C THR A 227 10.84 -3.04 -15.42
N TRP A 228 10.74 -4.02 -14.52
CA TRP A 228 11.69 -5.13 -14.37
C TRP A 228 11.93 -5.96 -15.64
N LYS A 229 11.09 -5.82 -16.67
CA LYS A 229 11.25 -6.44 -18.00
C LYS A 229 11.84 -5.49 -19.05
N GLY A 230 12.27 -4.29 -18.65
CA GLY A 230 12.72 -3.25 -19.57
C GLY A 230 11.64 -2.75 -20.52
N LYS A 231 10.36 -2.82 -20.12
CA LYS A 231 9.21 -2.29 -20.88
C LYS A 231 8.78 -0.93 -20.33
N ILE A 232 8.33 -0.03 -21.20
CA ILE A 232 7.84 1.28 -20.81
C ILE A 232 6.33 1.25 -20.55
N ILE A 233 5.90 1.76 -19.40
CA ILE A 233 4.52 2.10 -19.06
C ILE A 233 4.43 3.62 -18.92
N LYS A 234 3.35 4.22 -19.43
CA LYS A 234 3.21 5.69 -19.49
C LYS A 234 2.15 6.27 -18.57
N GLU A 235 1.22 5.44 -18.11
CA GLU A 235 0.05 5.89 -17.35
C GLU A 235 -0.14 5.03 -16.10
N LEU A 236 -0.66 5.64 -15.04
CA LEU A 236 -1.07 4.93 -13.83
C LEU A 236 -2.20 3.95 -14.21
N PRO A 237 -2.04 2.63 -13.95
CA PRO A 237 -3.08 1.66 -14.23
C PRO A 237 -4.38 2.03 -13.51
N LEU A 238 -5.52 1.92 -14.20
CA LEU A 238 -6.82 2.31 -13.65
C LEU A 238 -7.11 1.59 -12.32
N GLN A 239 -6.73 0.32 -12.20
CA GLN A 239 -6.92 -0.45 -10.96
C GLN A 239 -6.17 0.12 -9.74
N ASN A 240 -5.14 0.94 -9.94
CA ASN A 240 -4.35 1.58 -8.87
C ASN A 240 -4.82 3.00 -8.56
N ARG A 241 -5.79 3.52 -9.33
CA ARG A 241 -6.44 4.78 -8.99
C ARG A 241 -7.19 4.63 -7.68
N PRO A 242 -7.04 5.58 -6.75
CA PRO A 242 -7.53 5.43 -5.40
C PRO A 242 -9.05 5.28 -5.34
N GLU A 243 -9.81 5.98 -6.20
CA GLU A 243 -11.26 5.84 -6.33
C GLU A 243 -11.69 4.39 -6.61
N ASN A 244 -11.01 3.70 -7.52
CA ASN A 244 -11.34 2.33 -7.91
C ASN A 244 -10.98 1.32 -6.81
N VAL A 245 -9.87 1.56 -6.09
CA VAL A 245 -9.45 0.70 -4.99
C VAL A 245 -10.41 0.84 -3.80
N VAL A 246 -10.75 2.07 -3.40
CA VAL A 246 -11.63 2.27 -2.24
C VAL A 246 -13.03 1.77 -2.50
N GLU A 247 -13.55 1.86 -3.73
CA GLU A 247 -14.85 1.29 -4.09
C GLU A 247 -14.86 -0.24 -3.92
N GLN A 248 -13.83 -0.93 -4.43
CA GLN A 248 -13.73 -2.39 -4.29
C GLN A 248 -13.60 -2.82 -2.83
N ILE A 249 -12.75 -2.15 -2.04
CA ILE A 249 -12.61 -2.43 -0.61
C ILE A 249 -13.91 -2.15 0.15
N TYR A 250 -14.60 -1.05 -0.18
CA TYR A 250 -15.86 -0.69 0.47
C TYR A 250 -16.96 -1.71 0.20
N ASN A 251 -17.01 -2.29 -1.01
CA ASN A 251 -17.91 -3.40 -1.32
C ASN A 251 -17.66 -4.62 -0.44
N ILE A 252 -16.41 -4.93 -0.13
CA ILE A 252 -16.05 -5.99 0.84
C ILE A 252 -16.57 -5.62 2.23
N TYR A 253 -16.36 -4.38 2.68
CA TYR A 253 -16.85 -3.92 3.97
C TYR A 253 -18.36 -4.00 4.10
N GLN A 254 -19.10 -3.61 3.05
CA GLN A 254 -20.56 -3.73 3.04
C GLN A 254 -21.02 -5.18 3.16
N LYS A 255 -20.41 -6.11 2.43
CA LYS A 255 -20.74 -7.54 2.50
C LYS A 255 -20.54 -8.07 3.92
N LEU A 256 -19.38 -7.78 4.52
CA LEU A 256 -19.07 -8.19 5.89
C LEU A 256 -20.02 -7.58 6.93
N ASN A 257 -20.48 -6.35 6.71
CA ASN A 257 -21.40 -5.69 7.63
C ASN A 257 -22.86 -6.16 7.45
N ARG A 258 -23.30 -6.48 6.22
CA ARG A 258 -24.65 -7.02 5.94
C ARG A 258 -24.83 -8.44 6.46
N GLY A 259 -23.78 -9.26 6.46
CA GLY A 259 -23.77 -10.59 7.08
C GLY A 259 -24.07 -10.62 8.59
N LYS A 260 -24.21 -9.44 9.23
CA LYS A 260 -24.58 -9.27 10.64
C LYS A 260 -26.06 -9.02 10.89
N ILE A 261 -26.89 -8.79 9.88
CA ILE A 261 -28.34 -8.71 10.07
C ILE A 261 -28.84 -10.15 10.29
N ARG A 262 -28.55 -10.69 11.48
CA ARG A 262 -29.33 -11.78 12.06
C ARG A 262 -30.65 -11.16 12.46
N TRP A 263 -31.73 -11.62 11.84
CA TRP A 263 -33.10 -11.40 12.31
C TRP A 263 -33.13 -11.56 13.83
N ARG A 264 -33.46 -10.48 14.53
CA ARG A 264 -33.85 -10.52 15.94
C ARG A 264 -35.31 -10.93 16.01
#